data_AF-A0A6H9Y6F5-F1
#
_entry.id   AF-A0A6H9Y6F5-F1
#
_cell.length_a   1.000
_cell.length_b   1.000
_cell.length_c   1.000
_cell.angle_alpha   90.00
_cell.angle_beta   90.00
_cell.angle_gamma   90.00
#
_symmetry.space_group_name_H-M   'P 1'
#
loop_
_entity.id
_entity.type
_entity.pdbx_description
1 polymer ?
#
loop_
_entity_poly.entity_id
_entity_poly.type
_entity_poly.pdbx_seq_one_letter_code
_entity_poly.pdbx_strand_id
1 'polypeptide(L)'
;MLLFSLELQLPRDAASVPVARGLLASSLEALGVDDTVQIDIELMLTEACTNVIRHAEAGDAYTVQAMITNTHCVIRVLDAGQGFDTEAAGQPDTGPAREHGRGLVIMKSLADDIRFRVYPREGTLVSMEKELRFKADALGPRLAGMECADLELVREPDPGLKEFATKLFDLARTGQTERLIAHVEAGVPVDLADDKGDTLLMLAAYHGRADTVRALVARGADPERPNDRGQRPLAGAVFKKEAGVVRALLDLGADPTAGAPSAVDTARMFGHTEFLAWFDEPR
;
A
#
# COMPACT_ATOMS: atom_id res chain seq x y z
N MET A 1 -24.66 8.19 -6.67
CA MET A 1 -24.86 9.24 -7.71
C MET A 1 -23.81 10.33 -7.54
N LEU A 2 -23.12 10.76 -8.61
CA LEU A 2 -22.11 11.82 -8.55
C LEU A 2 -22.81 13.19 -8.41
N LEU A 3 -22.42 13.95 -7.38
CA LEU A 3 -22.93 15.30 -7.12
C LEU A 3 -21.96 16.37 -7.62
N PHE A 4 -20.66 16.13 -7.46
CA PHE A 4 -19.62 17.10 -7.80
C PHE A 4 -18.29 16.39 -8.05
N SER A 5 -17.52 16.88 -9.01
CA SER A 5 -16.16 16.45 -9.26
C SER A 5 -15.25 17.65 -9.43
N LEU A 6 -14.10 17.61 -8.77
CA LEU A 6 -13.05 18.62 -8.83
C LEU A 6 -11.75 17.95 -9.25
N GLU A 7 -11.08 18.52 -10.24
CA GLU A 7 -9.73 18.13 -10.63
C GLU A 7 -8.86 19.37 -10.67
N LEU A 8 -7.78 19.35 -9.91
CA LEU A 8 -6.83 20.45 -9.77
C LEU A 8 -5.44 19.95 -10.09
N GLN A 9 -4.84 20.51 -11.14
CA GLN A 9 -3.41 20.38 -11.37
C GLN A 9 -2.71 21.55 -10.69
N LEU A 10 -1.89 21.25 -9.69
CA LEU A 10 -1.31 22.21 -8.77
C LEU A 10 0.22 22.17 -8.83
N PRO A 11 0.90 23.32 -8.77
CA PRO A 11 2.35 23.33 -8.60
C PRO A 11 2.72 22.70 -7.24
N ARG A 12 3.87 22.04 -7.15
CA ARG A 12 4.37 21.46 -5.89
C ARG A 12 4.91 22.54 -4.95
N ASP A 13 4.03 23.42 -4.49
CA ASP A 13 4.33 24.52 -3.55
C ASP A 13 3.48 24.35 -2.30
N ALA A 14 4.01 24.60 -1.10
CA ALA A 14 3.23 24.56 0.14
C ALA A 14 1.98 25.47 0.08
N ALA A 15 2.02 26.55 -0.71
CA ALA A 15 0.91 27.45 -0.95
C ALA A 15 -0.24 26.84 -1.76
N SER A 16 -0.04 25.72 -2.47
CA SER A 16 -1.11 25.03 -3.21
C SER A 16 -2.02 24.19 -2.29
N VAL A 17 -1.53 23.74 -1.13
CA VAL A 17 -2.31 22.90 -0.20
C VAL A 17 -3.53 23.64 0.35
N PRO A 18 -3.41 24.89 0.85
CA PRO A 18 -4.57 25.66 1.29
C PRO A 18 -5.58 25.92 0.17
N VAL A 19 -5.13 26.03 -1.09
CA VAL A 19 -6.01 26.23 -2.26
C VAL A 19 -6.85 24.97 -2.51
N ALA A 20 -6.22 23.80 -2.58
CA ALA A 20 -6.91 22.52 -2.74
C ALA A 20 -7.93 22.29 -1.62
N ARG A 21 -7.50 22.53 -0.38
CA ARG A 21 -8.34 22.41 0.81
C ARG A 21 -9.53 23.36 0.78
N GLY A 22 -9.29 24.64 0.49
CA GLY A 22 -10.35 25.66 0.46
C GLY A 22 -11.42 25.37 -0.59
N LEU A 23 -11.00 24.98 -1.81
CA LEU A 23 -11.94 24.63 -2.88
C LEU A 23 -12.80 23.40 -2.54
N LEU A 24 -12.18 22.37 -1.96
CA LEU A 24 -12.93 21.19 -1.52
C LEU A 24 -13.85 21.51 -0.34
N ALA A 25 -13.38 22.26 0.65
CA ALA A 25 -14.16 22.68 1.82
C ALA A 25 -15.40 23.48 1.41
N SER A 26 -15.23 24.51 0.57
CA SER A 26 -16.36 25.30 0.06
C SER A 26 -17.38 24.44 -0.71
N SER A 27 -16.91 23.40 -1.42
CA SER A 27 -17.79 22.49 -2.14
C SER A 27 -18.59 21.58 -1.18
N LEU A 28 -17.95 21.05 -0.13
CA LEU A 28 -18.60 20.22 0.89
C LEU A 28 -19.61 21.05 1.71
N GLU A 29 -19.25 22.28 2.07
CA GLU A 29 -20.12 23.21 2.78
C GLU A 29 -21.36 23.57 1.94
N ALA A 30 -21.18 23.90 0.67
CA ALA A 30 -22.27 24.20 -0.24
C ALA A 30 -23.24 23.01 -0.44
N LEU A 31 -22.72 21.78 -0.38
CA LEU A 31 -23.51 20.56 -0.42
C LEU A 31 -24.18 20.22 0.92
N GLY A 32 -23.82 20.90 2.01
CA GLY A 32 -24.38 20.72 3.34
C GLY A 32 -23.85 19.49 4.07
N VAL A 33 -22.60 19.10 3.83
CA VAL A 33 -21.93 18.01 4.55
C VAL A 33 -21.77 18.39 6.04
N ASP A 34 -21.81 17.42 6.94
CA ASP A 34 -21.61 17.63 8.38
C ASP A 34 -20.20 18.17 8.69
N ASP A 35 -20.11 19.09 9.65
CA ASP A 35 -18.87 19.81 9.94
C ASP A 35 -17.75 18.87 10.43
N THR A 36 -18.07 17.79 11.13
CA THR A 36 -17.06 16.82 11.58
C THR A 36 -16.47 16.04 10.41
N VAL A 37 -17.32 15.66 9.44
CA VAL A 37 -16.89 14.97 8.22
C VAL A 37 -16.08 15.90 7.32
N GLN A 38 -16.44 17.19 7.25
CA GLN A 38 -15.65 18.19 6.54
C GLN A 38 -14.23 18.32 7.12
N ILE A 39 -14.11 18.43 8.45
CA ILE A 39 -12.81 18.51 9.14
C ILE A 39 -11.94 17.28 8.85
N ASP A 40 -12.53 16.08 8.90
CA ASP A 40 -11.81 14.84 8.59
C ASP A 40 -11.26 14.85 7.15
N ILE A 41 -12.09 15.22 6.17
CA ILE A 41 -11.73 15.28 4.75
C ILE A 41 -10.65 16.32 4.49
N GLU A 42 -10.78 17.51 5.08
CA GLU A 42 -9.77 18.57 4.96
C GLU A 42 -8.42 18.15 5.54
N LEU A 43 -8.42 17.49 6.70
CA LEU A 43 -7.21 17.03 7.35
C LEU A 43 -6.55 15.92 6.53
N MET A 44 -7.31 14.96 6.01
CA MET A 44 -6.81 13.93 5.10
C MET A 44 -6.19 14.51 3.83
N LEU A 45 -6.87 15.45 3.17
CA LEU A 45 -6.37 16.10 1.97
C LEU A 45 -5.09 16.90 2.26
N THR A 46 -5.03 17.58 3.40
CA THR A 46 -3.86 18.35 3.83
C THR A 46 -2.64 17.46 4.01
N GLU A 47 -2.79 16.32 4.70
CA GLU A 47 -1.70 15.37 4.92
C GLU A 47 -1.26 14.72 3.60
N ALA A 48 -2.20 14.34 2.73
CA ALA A 48 -1.87 13.74 1.43
C ALA A 48 -1.10 14.71 0.52
N CYS A 49 -1.55 15.96 0.39
CA CYS A 49 -0.86 16.96 -0.43
C CYS A 49 0.50 17.34 0.18
N THR A 50 0.58 17.48 1.50
CA THR A 50 1.84 17.79 2.20
C THR A 50 2.87 16.68 1.99
N ASN A 51 2.43 15.41 2.00
CA ASN A 51 3.32 14.28 1.72
C ASN A 51 3.86 14.32 0.27
N VAL A 52 3.03 14.68 -0.71
CA VAL A 52 3.48 14.83 -2.10
C VAL A 52 4.51 15.97 -2.24
N ILE A 53 4.30 17.09 -1.57
CA ILE A 53 5.24 18.23 -1.62
C ILE A 53 6.57 17.89 -0.93
N ARG A 54 6.56 17.12 0.17
CA ARG A 54 7.76 16.79 0.95
C ARG A 54 8.60 15.65 0.36
N HIS A 55 8.01 14.75 -0.43
CA HIS A 55 8.64 13.45 -0.76
C HIS A 55 8.75 13.11 -2.26
N ALA A 56 8.42 14.04 -3.16
CA ALA A 56 8.43 13.74 -4.58
C ALA A 56 9.69 14.24 -5.29
N GLU A 57 10.27 13.41 -6.17
CA GLU A 57 11.38 13.78 -7.06
C GLU A 57 10.88 14.49 -8.33
N ALA A 58 11.77 15.28 -8.94
CA ALA A 58 11.51 16.36 -9.90
C ALA A 58 10.33 16.13 -10.88
N GLY A 59 9.22 16.79 -10.58
CA GLY A 59 8.05 17.01 -11.43
C GLY A 59 7.42 18.34 -11.03
N ASP A 60 6.94 19.12 -11.99
CA ASP A 60 6.53 20.51 -11.77
C ASP A 60 5.15 20.64 -11.08
N ALA A 61 4.35 19.57 -11.07
CA ALA A 61 2.96 19.61 -10.60
C ALA A 61 2.47 18.25 -10.05
N TYR A 62 1.41 18.30 -9.25
CA TYR A 62 0.65 17.15 -8.80
C TYR A 62 -0.85 17.39 -9.05
N THR A 63 -1.64 16.34 -9.09
CA THR A 63 -3.07 16.40 -9.36
C THR A 63 -3.86 15.98 -8.12
N VAL A 64 -4.84 16.80 -7.74
CA VAL A 64 -5.85 16.45 -6.74
C VAL A 64 -7.17 16.27 -7.47
N GLN A 65 -7.74 15.07 -7.36
CA GLN A 65 -9.10 14.77 -7.78
C GLN A 65 -9.96 14.54 -6.54
N ALA A 66 -11.12 15.17 -6.48
CA ALA A 66 -12.13 14.89 -5.47
C ALA A 66 -13.47 14.62 -6.14
N MET A 67 -14.10 13.50 -5.80
CA MET A 67 -15.43 13.15 -6.27
C MET A 67 -16.36 13.06 -5.08
N ILE A 68 -17.40 13.89 -5.06
CA ILE A 68 -18.41 13.91 -4.02
C ILE A 68 -19.67 13.28 -4.59
N THR A 69 -20.12 12.22 -3.95
CA THR A 69 -21.39 11.56 -4.23
C THR A 69 -22.39 11.88 -3.13
N ASN A 70 -23.59 11.33 -3.23
CA ASN A 70 -24.59 11.43 -2.17
C ASN A 70 -24.28 10.61 -0.91
N THR A 71 -23.22 9.79 -0.92
CA THR A 71 -22.86 8.91 0.21
C THR A 71 -21.38 8.93 0.58
N HIS A 72 -20.49 9.24 -0.35
CA HIS A 72 -19.04 9.19 -0.14
C HIS A 72 -18.32 10.35 -0.84
N CYS A 73 -17.20 10.78 -0.26
CA CYS A 73 -16.19 11.63 -0.90
C CYS A 73 -14.95 10.78 -1.16
N VAL A 74 -14.53 10.68 -2.42
CA VAL A 74 -13.31 10.01 -2.83
C VAL A 74 -12.28 11.07 -3.22
N ILE A 75 -11.16 11.12 -2.50
CA ILE A 75 -10.02 11.97 -2.80
C ILE A 75 -8.93 11.11 -3.42
N ARG A 76 -8.38 11.56 -4.55
CA ARG A 76 -7.20 10.98 -5.19
C ARG A 76 -6.14 12.06 -5.33
N VAL A 77 -4.97 11.80 -4.78
CA VAL A 77 -3.79 12.65 -4.98
C VAL A 77 -2.82 11.86 -5.85
N LEU A 78 -2.65 12.32 -7.09
CA LEU A 78 -1.74 11.76 -8.07
C LEU A 78 -0.52 12.66 -8.19
N ASP A 79 0.65 12.08 -8.03
CA ASP A 79 1.89 12.77 -8.22
C ASP A 79 2.50 12.46 -9.60
N ALA A 80 2.42 13.39 -10.56
CA ALA A 80 2.88 13.17 -11.94
C ALA A 80 4.38 13.52 -12.09
N GLY A 81 5.24 12.58 -11.69
CA GLY A 81 6.69 12.61 -11.95
C GLY A 81 7.15 11.28 -12.53
N GLN A 82 8.34 11.23 -13.17
CA GLN A 82 8.99 9.93 -13.41
C GLN A 82 9.16 9.31 -12.03
N GLY A 83 8.47 8.18 -11.80
CA GLY A 83 8.34 7.59 -10.48
C GLY A 83 9.66 7.56 -9.71
N PHE A 84 9.56 7.74 -8.40
CA PHE A 84 10.61 7.55 -7.39
C PHE A 84 11.90 6.89 -7.92
N ASP A 85 13.04 7.58 -7.86
CA ASP A 85 14.30 6.88 -7.65
C ASP A 85 14.21 6.21 -6.29
N THR A 86 14.03 4.89 -6.32
CA THR A 86 14.21 4.05 -5.14
C THR A 86 15.64 4.10 -4.58
N GLU A 87 16.57 4.78 -5.26
CA GLU A 87 17.95 4.98 -4.81
C GLU A 87 18.17 6.22 -3.93
N ALA A 88 17.25 7.21 -3.89
CA ALA A 88 17.39 8.38 -3.00
C ALA A 88 16.84 8.15 -1.58
N ALA A 89 16.08 7.07 -1.35
CA ALA A 89 15.70 6.62 -0.01
C ALA A 89 16.88 6.03 0.80
N GLY A 90 18.09 6.02 0.21
CA GLY A 90 19.29 5.39 0.73
C GLY A 90 20.38 6.31 1.31
N GLN A 91 20.20 7.64 1.36
CA GLN A 91 21.16 8.50 2.06
C GLN A 91 20.66 8.94 3.44
N PRO A 92 21.46 8.72 4.51
CA PRO A 92 21.11 9.16 5.85
C PRO A 92 21.38 10.67 5.97
N ASP A 93 20.35 11.50 5.91
CA ASP A 93 20.45 12.88 6.42
C ASP A 93 20.01 12.94 7.89
N THR A 94 20.98 13.30 8.72
CA THR A 94 20.91 13.37 10.17
C THR A 94 20.29 14.70 10.60
N GLY A 95 18.96 14.76 10.72
CA GLY A 95 18.24 15.94 11.18
C GLY A 95 16.96 15.64 11.97
N PRO A 96 16.42 16.58 12.75
CA PRO A 96 15.40 16.34 13.79
C PRO A 96 13.97 16.22 13.22
N ALA A 97 13.74 15.35 12.23
CA ALA A 97 12.47 15.23 11.50
C ALA A 97 11.74 13.89 11.78
N ARG A 98 11.34 13.67 13.04
CA ARG A 98 10.43 12.60 13.44
C ARG A 98 8.94 12.97 13.23
N GLU A 99 8.58 13.35 12.00
CA GLU A 99 7.16 13.56 11.57
C GLU A 99 6.67 12.57 10.51
N HIS A 100 7.58 11.78 9.91
CA HIS A 100 7.41 10.97 8.68
C HIS A 100 6.36 9.83 8.70
N GLY A 101 5.57 9.70 9.78
CA GLY A 101 4.46 8.74 9.86
C GLY A 101 3.17 9.31 10.41
N ARG A 102 3.19 10.54 10.97
CA ARG A 102 2.03 11.14 11.61
C ARG A 102 0.92 11.40 10.61
N GLY A 103 1.24 11.97 9.45
CA GLY A 103 0.27 12.22 8.39
C GLY A 103 -0.38 10.95 7.86
N LEU A 104 0.40 9.88 7.70
CA LEU A 104 -0.12 8.58 7.27
C LEU A 104 -1.06 7.95 8.30
N VAL A 105 -0.72 8.05 9.58
CA VAL A 105 -1.58 7.59 10.69
C VAL A 105 -2.88 8.38 10.72
N ILE A 106 -2.81 9.71 10.59
CA ILE A 106 -3.99 10.58 10.51
C ILE A 106 -4.89 10.15 9.34
N MET A 107 -4.33 10.02 8.13
CA MET A 107 -5.12 9.61 6.96
C MET A 107 -5.78 8.24 7.14
N LYS A 108 -5.06 7.24 7.67
CA LYS A 108 -5.60 5.90 7.94
C LYS A 108 -6.65 5.88 9.05
N SER A 109 -6.59 6.81 10.00
CA SER A 109 -7.56 6.90 11.08
C SER A 109 -8.85 7.62 10.67
N LEU A 110 -8.76 8.55 9.73
CA LEU A 110 -9.89 9.37 9.31
C LEU A 110 -10.60 8.80 8.09
N ALA A 111 -9.91 8.11 7.19
CA ALA A 111 -10.51 7.50 6.00
C ALA A 111 -11.26 6.21 6.37
N ASP A 112 -12.39 5.97 5.71
CA ASP A 112 -13.08 4.68 5.80
C ASP A 112 -12.40 3.63 4.90
N ASP A 113 -11.86 4.07 3.76
CA ASP A 113 -10.94 3.28 2.93
C ASP A 113 -9.77 4.13 2.46
N ILE A 114 -8.57 3.54 2.43
CA ILE A 114 -7.37 4.20 1.92
C ILE A 114 -6.49 3.21 1.16
N ARG A 115 -6.11 3.60 -0.06
CA ARG A 115 -5.35 2.80 -0.99
C ARG A 115 -4.16 3.59 -1.54
N PHE A 116 -3.01 2.94 -1.54
CA PHE A 116 -1.79 3.46 -2.13
C PHE A 116 -1.44 2.61 -3.35
N ARG A 117 -1.22 3.25 -4.49
CA ARG A 117 -0.73 2.60 -5.71
C ARG A 117 0.47 3.36 -6.24
N VAL A 118 1.57 2.68 -6.46
CA VAL A 118 2.75 3.24 -7.10
C VAL A 118 2.79 2.69 -8.52
N TYR A 119 2.80 3.58 -9.50
CA TYR A 119 2.91 3.23 -10.91
C TYR A 119 4.32 3.58 -11.39
N PRO A 120 5.14 2.58 -11.80
CA PRO A 120 6.46 2.85 -12.34
C PRO A 120 6.35 3.84 -13.51
N ARG A 121 7.08 4.97 -13.43
CA ARG A 121 7.08 6.08 -14.42
C ARG A 121 5.83 6.96 -14.51
N GLU A 122 4.72 6.60 -13.86
CA GLU A 122 3.47 7.41 -13.82
C GLU A 122 3.20 8.02 -12.43
N GLY A 123 4.02 7.65 -11.43
CA GLY A 123 4.07 8.27 -10.11
C GLY A 123 3.22 7.59 -9.04
N THR A 124 2.94 8.28 -7.94
CA THR A 124 2.21 7.71 -6.79
C THR A 124 0.77 8.22 -6.74
N LEU A 125 -0.16 7.30 -6.54
CA LEU A 125 -1.57 7.56 -6.32
C LEU A 125 -1.95 7.19 -4.88
N VAL A 126 -2.40 8.20 -4.13
CA VAL A 126 -3.08 8.02 -2.85
C VAL A 126 -4.58 8.20 -3.09
N SER A 127 -5.38 7.17 -2.81
CA SER A 127 -6.84 7.23 -2.88
C SER A 127 -7.40 7.06 -1.48
N MET A 128 -8.24 7.98 -1.04
CA MET A 128 -8.93 7.95 0.26
C MET A 128 -10.42 8.11 0.03
N GLU A 129 -11.22 7.41 0.82
CA GLU A 129 -12.67 7.45 0.79
C GLU A 129 -13.22 7.74 2.17
N LYS A 130 -14.23 8.60 2.22
CA LYS A 130 -14.93 9.01 3.44
C LYS A 130 -16.43 9.01 3.22
N GLU A 131 -17.17 8.34 4.08
CA GLU A 131 -18.61 8.35 4.13
C GLU A 131 -19.10 9.76 4.52
N LEU A 132 -20.07 10.25 3.77
CA LEU A 132 -20.66 11.56 3.93
C LEU A 132 -21.90 11.50 4.80
N ARG A 133 -21.97 12.45 5.73
CA ARG A 133 -23.18 12.77 6.48
C ARG A 133 -23.59 14.17 6.09
N PHE A 134 -24.89 14.38 5.96
CA PHE A 134 -25.46 15.66 5.53
C PHE A 134 -26.33 16.25 6.63
N LYS A 135 -26.36 17.57 6.70
CA LYS A 135 -27.30 18.33 7.54
C LYS A 135 -28.73 18.11 7.03
N ALA A 136 -29.72 18.28 7.92
CA ALA A 136 -31.11 17.91 7.64
C ALA A 136 -31.74 18.65 6.43
N ASP A 137 -31.26 19.83 6.09
CA ASP A 137 -31.72 20.69 4.98
C ASP A 137 -30.71 20.81 3.82
N ALA A 138 -29.68 19.96 3.83
CA ALA A 138 -28.57 19.99 2.89
C ALA A 138 -29.00 19.87 1.43
N LEU A 139 -28.26 20.56 0.55
CA LEU A 139 -28.49 20.56 -0.89
C LEU A 139 -28.11 19.22 -1.54
N GLY A 140 -27.05 18.54 -1.05
CA GLY A 140 -26.52 17.32 -1.63
C GLY A 140 -27.55 16.20 -1.82
N PRO A 141 -28.29 15.79 -0.77
CA PRO A 141 -29.35 14.78 -0.90
C PRO A 141 -30.50 15.22 -1.81
N ARG A 142 -30.77 16.52 -1.91
CA ARG A 142 -31.85 17.08 -2.73
C ARG A 142 -31.49 17.08 -4.22
N LEU A 143 -30.23 17.34 -4.55
CA LEU A 143 -29.70 17.17 -5.91
C LEU A 143 -29.72 15.70 -6.36
N ALA A 144 -29.69 14.75 -5.40
CA ALA A 144 -29.83 13.32 -5.67
C ALA A 144 -31.25 12.82 -5.91
N GLY A 145 -32.27 13.67 -5.70
CA GLY A 145 -33.68 13.35 -5.86
C GLY A 145 -34.30 13.63 -7.24
N MET A 146 -33.50 13.94 -8.28
CA MET A 146 -33.95 13.92 -9.68
C MET A 146 -33.67 12.52 -10.26
N GLU A 147 -34.73 11.78 -10.61
CA GLU A 147 -34.69 10.35 -11.01
C GLU A 147 -33.83 10.04 -12.27
N CYS A 148 -33.39 8.82 -12.58
CA CYS A 148 -32.67 7.75 -11.86
C CYS A 148 -32.30 6.67 -12.90
N ALA A 149 -31.05 6.17 -12.90
CA ALA A 149 -30.67 4.81 -13.32
C ALA A 149 -29.27 4.49 -12.80
N ASP A 150 -29.23 3.78 -11.68
CA ASP A 150 -28.17 2.94 -11.09
C ASP A 150 -26.68 3.25 -11.34
N LEU A 151 -25.94 3.52 -10.25
CA LEU A 151 -24.72 2.76 -9.87
C LEU A 151 -24.20 3.19 -8.47
N GLU A 152 -23.94 2.17 -7.66
CA GLU A 152 -23.61 2.13 -6.22
C GLU A 152 -22.12 1.82 -5.92
N LEU A 153 -21.68 2.20 -4.70
CA LEU A 153 -20.74 1.51 -3.75
C LEU A 153 -19.20 1.57 -3.98
N VAL A 154 -18.36 1.61 -2.92
CA VAL A 154 -17.98 0.53 -1.95
C VAL A 154 -17.67 1.13 -0.54
N ARG A 155 -18.27 0.79 0.62
CA ARG A 155 -18.50 -0.47 1.41
C ARG A 155 -17.27 -1.05 2.15
N GLU A 156 -17.44 -1.41 3.44
CA GLU A 156 -16.49 -2.25 4.21
C GLU A 156 -16.02 -3.47 3.40
N PRO A 157 -14.78 -3.96 3.59
CA PRO A 157 -14.28 -5.12 2.86
C PRO A 157 -15.20 -6.31 3.10
N ASP A 158 -15.71 -6.86 2.01
CA ASP A 158 -16.59 -8.02 1.97
C ASP A 158 -16.05 -9.12 2.91
N PRO A 159 -16.86 -9.68 3.84
CA PRO A 159 -16.47 -10.85 4.63
C PRO A 159 -15.89 -11.98 3.77
N GLY A 160 -16.42 -12.13 2.54
CA GLY A 160 -15.90 -13.04 1.54
C GLY A 160 -14.49 -12.69 1.04
N LEU A 161 -14.12 -11.41 0.96
CA LEU A 161 -12.78 -10.97 0.56
C LEU A 161 -11.73 -11.24 1.65
N LYS A 162 -12.09 -11.06 2.92
CA LYS A 162 -11.18 -11.41 4.05
C LYS A 162 -11.01 -12.92 4.19
N GLU A 163 -12.09 -13.68 4.03
CA GLU A 163 -12.04 -15.15 3.99
C GLU A 163 -11.23 -15.64 2.77
N PHE A 164 -11.38 -14.97 1.63
CA PHE A 164 -10.60 -15.24 0.43
C PHE A 164 -9.11 -14.94 0.61
N ALA A 165 -8.73 -13.80 1.19
CA ALA A 165 -7.34 -13.48 1.50
C ALA A 165 -6.73 -14.51 2.48
N THR A 166 -7.49 -14.87 3.52
CA THR A 166 -7.11 -15.92 4.49
C THR A 166 -6.84 -17.25 3.77
N LYS A 167 -7.73 -17.64 2.85
CA LYS A 167 -7.55 -18.84 2.02
C LYS A 167 -6.29 -18.78 1.17
N LEU A 168 -5.96 -17.63 0.57
CA LEU A 168 -4.74 -17.47 -0.24
C LEU A 168 -3.47 -17.64 0.61
N PHE A 169 -3.45 -17.08 1.82
CA PHE A 169 -2.36 -17.30 2.77
C PHE A 169 -2.21 -18.78 3.15
N ASP A 170 -3.32 -19.50 3.34
CA ASP A 170 -3.28 -20.93 3.63
C ASP A 170 -2.81 -21.76 2.43
N LEU A 171 -3.14 -21.37 1.19
CA LEU A 171 -2.57 -22.01 0.00
C LEU A 171 -1.04 -21.84 -0.04
N ALA A 172 -0.52 -20.67 0.33
CA ALA A 172 0.92 -20.43 0.43
C ALA A 172 1.58 -21.28 1.53
N ARG A 173 1.00 -21.31 2.75
CA ARG A 173 1.51 -22.11 3.88
C ARG A 173 1.50 -23.62 3.58
N THR A 174 0.46 -24.09 2.90
CA THR A 174 0.29 -25.52 2.57
C THR A 174 1.00 -25.96 1.30
N GLY A 175 1.50 -25.02 0.49
CA GLY A 175 2.21 -25.33 -0.75
C GLY A 175 1.29 -25.79 -1.88
N GLN A 176 0.02 -25.36 -1.89
CA GLN A 176 -0.91 -25.63 -2.98
C GLN A 176 -0.61 -24.71 -4.17
N THR A 177 0.59 -24.87 -4.75
CA THR A 177 1.21 -23.93 -5.70
C THR A 177 0.31 -23.63 -6.89
N GLU A 178 -0.16 -24.64 -7.63
CA GLU A 178 -1.00 -24.44 -8.81
C GLU A 178 -2.26 -23.63 -8.49
N ARG A 179 -2.92 -23.95 -7.37
CA ARG A 179 -4.11 -23.23 -6.94
C ARG A 179 -3.78 -21.80 -6.55
N LEU A 180 -2.72 -21.56 -5.77
CA LEU A 180 -2.34 -20.19 -5.40
C LEU A 180 -2.00 -19.36 -6.63
N ILE A 181 -1.21 -19.93 -7.54
CA ILE A 181 -0.77 -19.27 -8.77
C ILE A 181 -1.94 -18.94 -9.69
N ALA A 182 -2.94 -19.82 -9.83
CA ALA A 182 -4.14 -19.52 -10.61
C ALA A 182 -4.86 -18.26 -10.10
N HIS A 183 -4.82 -17.96 -8.80
CA HIS A 183 -5.40 -16.73 -8.27
C HIS A 183 -4.51 -15.50 -8.51
N VAL A 184 -3.19 -15.65 -8.45
CA VAL A 184 -2.23 -14.59 -8.82
C VAL A 184 -2.40 -14.20 -10.29
N GLU A 185 -2.52 -15.20 -11.18
CA GLU A 185 -2.79 -14.97 -12.61
C GLU A 185 -4.17 -14.36 -12.87
N ALA A 186 -5.13 -14.64 -12.00
CA ALA A 186 -6.45 -14.01 -12.01
C ALA A 186 -6.47 -12.59 -11.41
N GLY A 187 -5.32 -12.03 -11.01
CA GLY A 187 -5.18 -10.63 -10.59
C GLY A 187 -4.98 -10.41 -9.09
N VAL A 188 -4.80 -11.46 -8.28
CA VAL A 188 -4.35 -11.29 -6.89
C VAL A 188 -2.92 -10.74 -6.90
N PRO A 189 -2.61 -9.68 -6.12
CA PRO A 189 -1.24 -9.17 -6.01
C PRO A 189 -0.26 -10.26 -5.60
N VAL A 190 0.80 -10.45 -6.36
CA VAL A 190 1.79 -11.51 -6.11
C VAL A 190 2.51 -11.32 -4.76
N ASP A 191 2.69 -10.05 -4.34
CA ASP A 191 3.18 -9.68 -3.00
C ASP A 191 2.06 -9.30 -2.03
N LEU A 192 0.86 -9.91 -2.17
CA LEU A 192 -0.17 -9.84 -1.14
C LEU A 192 0.45 -10.26 0.20
N ALA A 193 0.26 -9.42 1.22
CA ALA A 193 0.77 -9.63 2.55
C ALA A 193 -0.37 -9.67 3.57
N ASP A 194 -0.19 -10.43 4.64
CA ASP A 194 -1.12 -10.45 5.77
C ASP A 194 -0.94 -9.21 6.67
N ASP A 195 -1.63 -9.22 7.81
CA ASP A 195 -1.63 -8.14 8.81
C ASP A 195 -0.27 -7.92 9.50
N LYS A 196 0.73 -8.78 9.24
CA LYS A 196 2.10 -8.70 9.78
C LYS A 196 3.12 -8.39 8.70
N GLY A 197 2.67 -8.10 7.48
CA GLY A 197 3.54 -7.91 6.33
C GLY A 197 4.12 -9.21 5.78
N ASP A 198 3.66 -10.39 6.22
CA ASP A 198 4.13 -11.66 5.67
C ASP A 198 3.51 -11.86 4.28
N THR A 199 4.33 -11.72 3.24
CA THR A 199 3.90 -11.96 1.85
C THR A 199 3.56 -13.43 1.60
N LEU A 200 2.83 -13.71 0.52
CA LEU A 200 2.63 -15.09 0.03
C LEU A 200 3.96 -15.85 -0.08
N LEU A 201 5.02 -15.18 -0.53
CA LEU A 201 6.36 -15.75 -0.65
C LEU A 201 6.99 -16.00 0.73
N MET A 202 6.88 -15.06 1.69
CA MET A 202 7.36 -15.25 3.07
C MET A 202 6.70 -16.46 3.73
N LEU A 203 5.37 -16.57 3.61
CA LEU A 203 4.60 -17.68 4.15
C LEU A 203 5.02 -19.00 3.49
N ALA A 204 5.18 -19.04 2.17
CA ALA A 204 5.68 -20.22 1.48
C ALA A 204 7.09 -20.60 1.96
N ALA A 205 7.98 -19.62 2.13
CA ALA A 205 9.37 -19.82 2.54
C ALA A 205 9.47 -20.36 3.98
N TYR A 206 8.71 -19.77 4.91
CA TYR A 206 8.66 -20.18 6.32
C TYR A 206 8.08 -21.60 6.50
N HIS A 207 7.29 -22.07 5.55
CA HIS A 207 6.66 -23.40 5.57
C HIS A 207 7.31 -24.42 4.62
N GLY A 208 8.52 -24.14 4.11
CA GLY A 208 9.28 -25.12 3.33
C GLY A 208 8.79 -25.35 1.90
N ARG A 209 8.03 -24.41 1.33
CA ARG A 209 7.37 -24.59 0.02
C ARG A 209 8.22 -24.03 -1.13
N ALA A 210 9.33 -24.71 -1.42
CA ALA A 210 10.30 -24.25 -2.43
C ALA A 210 9.67 -24.04 -3.82
N ASP A 211 8.79 -24.94 -4.27
CA ASP A 211 8.10 -24.80 -5.56
C ASP A 211 7.17 -23.59 -5.59
N THR A 212 6.46 -23.31 -4.49
CA THR A 212 5.62 -22.11 -4.36
C THR A 212 6.46 -20.84 -4.40
N VAL A 213 7.61 -20.81 -3.71
CA VAL A 213 8.55 -19.69 -3.74
C VAL A 213 9.04 -19.41 -5.16
N ARG A 214 9.54 -20.43 -5.87
CA ARG A 214 9.99 -20.27 -7.27
C ARG A 214 8.86 -19.78 -8.18
N ALA A 215 7.65 -20.32 -8.02
CA ALA A 215 6.50 -19.96 -8.85
C ALA A 215 6.00 -18.52 -8.62
N LEU A 216 6.09 -18.04 -7.37
CA LEU A 216 5.75 -16.65 -7.01
C LEU A 216 6.79 -15.66 -7.55
N VAL A 217 8.09 -15.94 -7.38
CA VAL A 217 9.16 -15.07 -7.91
C VAL A 217 9.12 -15.02 -9.44
N ALA A 218 8.83 -16.14 -10.10
CA ALA A 218 8.63 -16.18 -11.55
C ALA A 218 7.47 -15.27 -12.04
N ARG A 219 6.57 -14.84 -11.14
CA ARG A 219 5.47 -13.91 -11.40
C ARG A 219 5.70 -12.52 -10.79
N GLY A 220 6.94 -12.22 -10.42
CA GLY A 220 7.35 -10.90 -9.96
C GLY A 220 7.21 -10.68 -8.46
N ALA A 221 7.03 -11.73 -7.65
CA ALA A 221 7.17 -11.59 -6.21
C ALA A 221 8.59 -11.14 -5.85
N ASP A 222 8.71 -10.19 -4.92
CA ASP A 222 9.99 -9.73 -4.42
C ASP A 222 10.53 -10.69 -3.34
N PRO A 223 11.62 -11.46 -3.62
CA PRO A 223 12.21 -12.38 -2.65
C PRO A 223 12.94 -11.66 -1.50
N GLU A 224 13.18 -10.35 -1.62
CA GLU A 224 13.89 -9.54 -0.63
C GLU A 224 12.95 -8.70 0.24
N ARG A 225 11.64 -8.70 -0.06
CA ARG A 225 10.66 -7.89 0.68
C ARG A 225 10.60 -8.31 2.16
N PRO A 226 10.92 -7.41 3.10
CA PRO A 226 10.80 -7.71 4.51
C PRO A 226 9.34 -7.64 4.98
N ASN A 227 9.03 -8.42 6.02
CA ASN A 227 7.79 -8.24 6.78
C ASN A 227 7.90 -7.07 7.78
N ASP A 228 6.86 -6.82 8.57
CA ASP A 228 6.82 -5.69 9.53
C ASP A 228 7.88 -5.81 10.65
N ARG A 229 8.51 -6.98 10.79
CA ARG A 229 9.60 -7.22 11.75
C ARG A 229 10.99 -7.07 11.12
N GLY A 230 11.08 -6.68 9.85
CA GLY A 230 12.35 -6.59 9.12
C GLY A 230 12.94 -7.94 8.70
N GLN A 231 12.20 -9.04 8.92
CA GLN A 231 12.63 -10.37 8.51
C GLN A 231 12.41 -10.53 7.01
N ARG A 232 13.42 -11.05 6.30
CA ARG A 232 13.34 -11.42 4.89
C ARG A 232 13.06 -12.91 4.71
N PRO A 233 12.48 -13.34 3.57
CA PRO A 233 12.14 -14.73 3.30
C PRO A 233 13.30 -15.72 3.53
N LEU A 234 14.52 -15.35 3.13
CA LEU A 234 15.70 -16.19 3.30
C LEU A 234 16.04 -16.42 4.79
N ALA A 235 15.93 -15.39 5.63
CA ALA A 235 16.13 -15.53 7.07
C ALA A 235 15.04 -16.42 7.72
N GLY A 236 13.78 -16.31 7.26
CA GLY A 236 12.69 -17.19 7.66
C GLY A 236 12.96 -18.66 7.33
N ALA A 237 13.42 -18.95 6.11
CA ALA A 237 13.78 -20.29 5.68
C ALA A 237 14.96 -20.87 6.47
N VAL A 238 15.99 -20.07 6.75
CA VAL A 238 17.13 -20.46 7.60
C VAL A 238 16.69 -20.79 9.01
N PHE A 239 15.89 -19.93 9.64
CA PHE A 239 15.35 -20.15 10.99
C PHE A 239 14.59 -21.48 11.08
N LYS A 240 13.89 -21.85 10.01
CA LYS A 240 13.09 -23.08 9.92
C LYS A 240 13.84 -24.31 9.42
N LYS A 241 15.12 -24.18 9.04
CA LYS A 241 15.93 -25.27 8.48
C LYS A 241 15.38 -25.81 7.15
N GLU A 242 14.72 -24.97 6.38
CA GLU A 242 14.10 -25.35 5.11
C GLU A 242 15.11 -25.30 3.95
N ALA A 243 16.02 -26.29 3.93
CA ALA A 243 17.14 -26.39 2.99
C ALA A 243 16.76 -26.16 1.51
N GLY A 244 15.65 -26.75 1.06
CA GLY A 244 15.17 -26.58 -0.32
C GLY A 244 14.76 -25.15 -0.65
N VAL A 245 14.14 -24.45 0.31
CA VAL A 245 13.78 -23.02 0.17
C VAL A 245 15.01 -22.14 0.21
N VAL A 246 15.96 -22.42 1.12
CA VAL A 246 17.23 -21.66 1.21
C VAL A 246 17.97 -21.72 -0.12
N ARG A 247 18.14 -22.92 -0.71
CA ARG A 247 18.73 -23.04 -2.06
C ARG A 247 17.92 -22.29 -3.11
N ALA A 248 16.60 -22.44 -3.13
CA ALA A 248 15.75 -21.75 -4.10
C ALA A 248 15.89 -20.23 -4.04
N LEU A 249 15.88 -19.64 -2.84
CA LEU A 249 16.03 -18.20 -2.67
C LEU A 249 17.44 -17.71 -3.06
N LEU A 250 18.49 -18.46 -2.74
CA LEU A 250 19.85 -18.15 -3.20
C LEU A 250 19.98 -18.20 -4.73
N ASP A 251 19.41 -19.22 -5.38
CA ASP A 251 19.37 -19.34 -6.85
C ASP A 251 18.63 -18.14 -7.49
N LEU A 252 17.64 -17.58 -6.77
CA LEU A 252 16.85 -16.42 -7.19
C LEU A 252 17.51 -15.08 -6.83
N GLY A 253 18.75 -15.11 -6.33
CA GLY A 253 19.57 -13.93 -6.07
C GLY A 253 19.42 -13.33 -4.66
N ALA A 254 18.69 -13.99 -3.76
CA ALA A 254 18.46 -13.45 -2.41
C ALA A 254 19.76 -13.17 -1.65
N ASP A 255 19.85 -12.05 -0.94
CA ASP A 255 21.06 -11.64 -0.22
C ASP A 255 21.04 -12.19 1.23
N PRO A 256 21.93 -13.14 1.59
CA PRO A 256 21.97 -13.72 2.92
C PRO A 256 22.43 -12.73 3.99
N THR A 257 23.05 -11.62 3.61
CA THR A 257 23.53 -10.58 4.53
C THR A 257 22.50 -9.49 4.79
N ALA A 258 21.40 -9.46 4.01
CA ALA A 258 20.39 -8.42 4.11
C ALA A 258 19.26 -8.76 5.10
N GLY A 259 18.63 -7.72 5.64
CA GLY A 259 17.56 -7.83 6.65
C GLY A 259 18.07 -7.87 8.09
N ALA A 260 17.15 -7.84 9.05
CA ALA A 260 17.47 -7.84 10.48
C ALA A 260 16.46 -8.72 11.26
N PRO A 261 16.85 -9.90 11.78
CA PRO A 261 18.16 -10.53 11.58
C PRO A 261 18.35 -10.98 10.13
N SER A 262 19.58 -10.88 9.62
CA SER A 262 19.93 -11.41 8.29
C SER A 262 19.91 -12.95 8.30
N ALA A 263 19.98 -13.57 7.12
CA ALA A 263 20.08 -15.03 7.03
C ALA A 263 21.40 -15.54 7.63
N VAL A 264 22.50 -14.80 7.46
CA VAL A 264 23.79 -15.07 8.10
C VAL A 264 23.68 -14.98 9.62
N ASP A 265 23.08 -13.91 10.15
CA ASP A 265 22.92 -13.74 11.60
C ASP A 265 22.04 -14.83 12.19
N THR A 266 20.97 -15.18 11.49
CA THR A 266 20.08 -16.28 11.89
C THR A 266 20.84 -17.60 11.89
N ALA A 267 21.59 -17.92 10.84
CA ALA A 267 22.38 -19.15 10.76
C ALA A 267 23.43 -19.23 11.88
N ARG A 268 24.11 -18.11 12.20
CA ARG A 268 25.07 -18.04 13.32
C ARG A 268 24.38 -18.20 14.67
N MET A 269 23.28 -17.51 14.89
CA MET A 269 22.53 -17.50 16.15
C MET A 269 22.00 -18.89 16.51
N PHE A 270 21.55 -19.65 15.52
CA PHE A 270 20.99 -20.99 15.73
C PHE A 270 21.97 -22.14 15.42
N GLY A 271 23.18 -21.84 14.94
CA GLY A 271 24.25 -22.83 14.67
C GLY A 271 24.05 -23.66 13.41
N HIS A 272 23.44 -23.10 12.36
CA HIS A 272 23.16 -23.80 11.08
C HIS A 272 24.37 -23.64 10.14
N THR A 273 25.45 -24.35 10.43
CA THR A 273 26.74 -24.20 9.73
C THR A 273 26.66 -24.62 8.26
N GLU A 274 25.74 -25.51 7.91
CA GLU A 274 25.50 -25.93 6.53
C GLU A 274 25.05 -24.78 5.62
N PHE A 275 24.24 -23.84 6.12
CA PHE A 275 23.80 -22.69 5.34
C PHE A 275 24.88 -21.64 5.20
N LEU A 276 25.73 -21.47 6.22
CA LEU A 276 26.89 -20.57 6.14
C LEU A 276 27.81 -20.98 4.98
N ALA A 277 28.05 -22.29 4.82
CA ALA A 277 28.85 -22.80 3.71
C ALA A 277 28.23 -22.47 2.34
N TRP A 278 26.89 -22.43 2.23
CA TRP A 278 26.22 -22.08 0.98
C TRP A 278 26.27 -20.59 0.66
N PHE A 279 26.33 -19.74 1.69
CA PHE A 279 26.42 -18.29 1.50
C PHE A 279 27.80 -17.85 1.01
N ASP A 280 28.83 -18.66 1.23
CA ASP A 280 30.20 -18.45 0.77
C ASP A 280 30.46 -19.03 -0.65
N GLU A 281 29.49 -19.73 -1.24
CA GLU A 281 29.61 -20.26 -2.61
C GLU A 281 29.59 -19.10 -3.64
N PRO A 282 30.49 -19.09 -4.64
CA PRO A 282 30.46 -18.09 -5.71
C PRO A 282 29.17 -18.20 -6.53
N ARG A 283 28.52 -17.05 -6.78
CA ARG A 283 27.27 -16.94 -7.54
C ARG A 283 27.51 -16.81 -9.04
#